data_AF-A0A938RIX6-F1
#
_entry.id   AF-A0A938RIX6-F1
#
_cell.length_a   1.000
_cell.length_b   1.000
_cell.length_c   1.000
_cell.angle_alpha   90.00
_cell.angle_beta   90.00
_cell.angle_gamma   90.00
#
_symmetry.space_group_name_H-M   'P 1'
#
loop_
_entity.id
_entity.type
_entity.pdbx_description
1 polymer ?
#
loop_
_entity_poly.entity_id
_entity_poly.type
_entity_poly.pdbx_seq_one_letter_code
_entity_poly.pdbx_strand_id
1 'polypeptide(L)'
;ADIGLIGACHPVVTDEPCSGCNACVETCREEAVSLTGDIPSIDEEKCLSCGKCIAVCPTGTLKAGRCGYRILVGGKLGRHPSLGTELPGIFNKDSVLDIIGRCVDYYKNHCVEGERLGEIMRKITLVLP
;
A
#
# COMPACT_ATOMS: atom_id res chain seq x y z
N ALA A 1 10.71 2.15 -10.67
CA ALA A 1 11.23 3.43 -10.13
C ALA A 1 11.95 3.14 -8.82
N ASP A 2 12.94 3.96 -8.43
CA ASP A 2 13.67 3.77 -7.17
C ASP A 2 12.76 3.97 -5.96
N ILE A 3 11.77 4.86 -6.05
CA ILE A 3 10.72 5.07 -5.04
C ILE A 3 9.37 5.07 -5.77
N GLY A 4 8.39 4.35 -5.24
CA GLY A 4 7.02 4.29 -5.72
C GLY A 4 6.04 4.63 -4.59
N LEU A 5 5.02 5.42 -4.91
CA LEU A 5 3.94 5.78 -3.99
C LEU A 5 2.62 5.27 -4.58
N ILE A 6 1.85 4.56 -3.76
CA ILE A 6 0.53 4.06 -4.13
C ILE A 6 -0.47 4.64 -3.14
N GLY A 7 -1.46 5.38 -3.64
CA GLY A 7 -2.56 5.85 -2.80
C GLY A 7 -3.31 4.66 -2.20
N ALA A 8 -3.56 4.72 -0.90
CA ALA A 8 -4.23 3.66 -0.16
C ALA A 8 -5.30 4.27 0.74
N CYS A 9 -6.42 3.58 0.87
CA CYS A 9 -7.36 3.82 1.93
C CYS A 9 -7.95 2.50 2.43
N HIS A 10 -7.73 2.24 3.72
CA HIS A 10 -8.24 1.08 4.41
C HIS A 10 -9.73 1.25 4.68
N PRO A 11 -10.59 0.26 4.32
CA PRO A 11 -12.01 0.31 4.58
C PRO A 11 -12.33 -0.02 6.05
N VAL A 12 -13.28 0.70 6.63
CA VAL A 12 -13.86 0.37 7.95
C VAL A 12 -15.34 0.05 7.82
N VAL A 13 -15.80 -0.92 8.59
CA VAL A 13 -17.24 -1.23 8.73
C VAL A 13 -17.84 -0.25 9.74
N THR A 14 -18.98 0.34 9.41
CA THR A 14 -19.71 1.27 10.26
C THR A 14 -21.06 0.68 10.69
N ASP A 15 -21.81 1.41 11.50
CA ASP A 15 -23.14 1.01 11.96
C ASP A 15 -24.25 1.25 10.91
N GLU A 16 -23.91 1.75 9.71
CA GLU A 16 -24.87 1.95 8.63
C GLU A 16 -25.36 0.58 8.10
N PRO A 17 -26.69 0.38 7.95
CA PRO A 17 -27.24 -0.91 7.56
C PRO A 17 -26.78 -1.31 6.16
N CYS A 18 -26.32 -2.55 5.99
CA CYS A 18 -25.97 -3.09 4.69
C CYS A 18 -27.22 -3.43 3.90
N SER A 19 -27.18 -3.24 2.58
CA SER A 19 -28.25 -3.66 1.67
C SER A 19 -28.10 -5.10 1.17
N GLY A 20 -27.00 -5.79 1.48
CA GLY A 20 -26.71 -7.14 0.96
C GLY A 20 -26.42 -7.20 -0.55
N CYS A 21 -26.18 -6.05 -1.20
CA CYS A 21 -26.04 -5.97 -2.66
C CYS A 21 -24.79 -6.63 -3.27
N ASN A 22 -23.87 -7.16 -2.47
CA ASN A 22 -22.61 -7.79 -2.89
C ASN A 22 -21.60 -6.95 -3.70
N ALA A 23 -21.88 -5.67 -4.00
CA ALA A 23 -21.00 -4.84 -4.82
C ALA A 23 -19.54 -4.75 -4.28
N CYS A 24 -19.36 -4.70 -2.96
CA CYS A 24 -18.04 -4.68 -2.33
C CYS A 24 -17.27 -6.00 -2.46
N VAL A 25 -17.98 -7.13 -2.49
CA VAL A 25 -17.41 -8.47 -2.72
C VAL A 25 -16.98 -8.58 -4.18
N GLU A 26 -17.87 -8.24 -5.13
CA GLU A 26 -17.61 -8.34 -6.56
C GLU A 26 -16.47 -7.44 -7.05
N THR A 27 -16.30 -6.25 -6.46
CA THR A 27 -15.23 -5.32 -6.84
C THR A 27 -13.86 -5.72 -6.28
N CYS A 28 -13.83 -6.56 -5.23
CA CYS A 28 -12.60 -6.90 -4.53
C CYS A 28 -11.81 -7.99 -5.29
N ARG A 29 -10.80 -7.56 -6.06
CA ARG A 29 -9.94 -8.48 -6.83
C ARG A 29 -9.08 -9.42 -5.97
N GLU A 30 -8.89 -9.06 -4.70
CA GLU A 30 -8.10 -9.85 -3.76
C GLU A 30 -8.96 -10.81 -2.93
N GLU A 31 -10.27 -10.84 -3.19
CA GLU A 31 -11.22 -11.67 -2.44
C GLU A 31 -11.14 -11.42 -0.92
N ALA A 32 -10.81 -10.17 -0.55
CA ALA A 32 -10.62 -9.74 0.83
C ALA A 32 -11.93 -9.33 1.51
N VAL A 33 -13.04 -9.23 0.77
CA VAL A 33 -14.34 -8.85 1.32
C VAL A 33 -15.31 -10.01 1.15
N SER A 34 -15.99 -10.37 2.23
CA SER A 34 -17.08 -11.35 2.24
C SER A 34 -18.29 -10.78 2.98
N LEU A 35 -19.48 -11.33 2.75
CA LEU A 35 -20.65 -11.03 3.57
C LEU A 35 -20.87 -12.20 4.56
N THR A 36 -20.79 -11.91 5.86
CA THR A 36 -21.19 -12.86 6.91
C THR A 36 -22.57 -12.46 7.39
N GLY A 37 -23.62 -13.09 6.83
CA GLY A 37 -24.99 -12.57 6.97
C GLY A 37 -25.15 -11.25 6.21
N ASP A 38 -25.67 -10.23 6.87
CA ASP A 38 -25.90 -8.89 6.29
C ASP A 38 -24.79 -7.88 6.63
N ILE A 39 -23.60 -8.31 7.05
CA ILE A 39 -22.49 -7.39 7.39
C ILE A 39 -21.23 -7.79 6.60
N PRO A 40 -20.56 -6.82 5.94
CA PRO A 40 -19.29 -7.10 5.28
C PRO A 40 -18.19 -7.37 6.31
N SER A 41 -17.42 -8.44 6.07
CA SER A 41 -16.21 -8.79 6.78
C SER A 41 -15.01 -8.60 5.87
N ILE A 42 -13.91 -8.08 6.42
CA ILE A 42 -12.66 -7.80 5.69
C ILE A 42 -11.58 -8.75 6.20
N ASP A 43 -11.01 -9.53 5.29
CA ASP A 43 -9.80 -10.31 5.50
C ASP A 43 -8.58 -9.38 5.38
N GLU A 44 -7.99 -9.04 6.54
CA GLU A 44 -6.87 -8.12 6.63
C GLU A 44 -5.58 -8.64 5.99
N GLU A 45 -5.42 -9.97 5.85
CA GLU A 45 -4.23 -10.54 5.20
C GLU A 45 -4.28 -10.38 3.69
N LYS A 46 -5.48 -10.32 3.11
CA LYS A 46 -5.70 -10.12 1.67
C LYS A 46 -5.94 -8.66 1.29
N CYS A 47 -6.39 -7.83 2.23
CA CYS A 47 -6.79 -6.46 1.95
C CYS A 47 -5.59 -5.57 1.57
N LEU A 48 -5.49 -5.22 0.28
CA LEU A 48 -4.47 -4.29 -0.21
C LEU A 48 -4.79 -2.80 0.06
N SER A 49 -5.85 -2.48 0.81
CA SER A 49 -6.27 -1.11 1.13
C SER A 49 -6.46 -0.22 -0.11
N CYS A 50 -7.01 -0.77 -1.21
CA CYS A 50 -7.20 -0.02 -2.45
C CYS A 50 -8.44 0.89 -2.47
N GLY A 51 -9.33 0.77 -1.47
CA GLY A 51 -10.52 1.59 -1.30
C GLY A 51 -11.67 1.36 -2.28
N LYS A 52 -11.58 0.40 -3.21
CA LYS A 52 -12.66 0.15 -4.20
C LYS A 52 -13.98 -0.25 -3.56
N CYS A 53 -13.95 -1.09 -2.53
CA CYS A 53 -15.14 -1.51 -1.79
C CYS A 53 -15.88 -0.34 -1.12
N ILE A 54 -15.15 0.70 -0.69
CA ILE A 54 -15.72 1.93 -0.14
C ILE A 54 -16.50 2.68 -1.23
N ALA A 55 -15.89 2.85 -2.39
CA ALA A 55 -16.46 3.63 -3.49
C ALA A 55 -17.77 3.04 -4.05
N VAL A 56 -17.93 1.72 -3.98
CA VAL A 56 -19.11 1.02 -4.50
C VAL A 56 -20.17 0.74 -3.43
N CYS A 57 -19.91 1.03 -2.15
CA CYS A 57 -20.88 0.76 -1.08
C CYS A 57 -21.99 1.82 -1.07
N PRO A 58 -23.23 1.49 -1.48
CA PRO A 58 -24.27 2.51 -1.65
C PRO A 58 -24.85 3.02 -0.32
N THR A 59 -24.72 2.22 0.75
CA THR A 59 -25.27 2.52 2.08
C THR A 59 -24.27 3.22 2.98
N GLY A 60 -22.98 3.20 2.63
CA GLY A 60 -21.93 3.64 3.53
C GLY A 60 -21.67 2.67 4.69
N THR A 61 -22.09 1.41 4.60
CA THR A 61 -21.67 0.37 5.56
C THR A 61 -20.15 0.20 5.57
N LEU A 62 -19.50 0.32 4.40
CA LEU A 62 -18.05 0.49 4.29
C LEU A 62 -17.71 1.96 4.04
N LYS A 63 -16.91 2.56 4.93
CA LYS A 63 -16.40 3.94 4.79
C LYS A 63 -14.87 3.97 4.80
N ALA A 64 -14.33 5.13 4.46
CA ALA A 64 -12.90 5.40 4.54
C ALA A 64 -12.42 5.40 6.00
N GLY A 65 -11.47 4.52 6.31
CA GLY A 65 -10.69 4.55 7.53
C GLY A 65 -9.39 5.30 7.32
N ARG A 66 -8.26 4.64 7.59
CA ARG A 66 -6.93 5.23 7.40
C ARG A 66 -6.62 5.36 5.91
N CYS A 67 -6.50 6.59 5.42
CA CYS A 67 -6.01 6.87 4.08
C CYS A 67 -4.60 7.50 4.10
N GLY A 68 -3.85 7.28 3.02
CA GLY A 68 -2.49 7.80 2.85
C GLY A 68 -1.80 7.12 1.67
N TYR A 69 -0.51 6.79 1.84
CA TYR A 69 0.32 6.20 0.81
C TYR A 69 1.03 4.95 1.32
N ARG A 70 0.99 3.88 0.52
CA ARG A 70 1.93 2.76 0.60
C ARG A 70 3.19 3.13 -0.18
N ILE A 71 4.36 2.73 0.31
CA ILE A 71 5.65 3.13 -0.25
C ILE A 71 6.43 1.89 -0.68
N LEU A 72 6.91 1.90 -1.93
CA LEU A 72 7.84 0.89 -2.45
C LEU A 72 9.21 1.53 -2.69
N VAL A 73 10.29 0.87 -2.28
CA VAL A 73 11.65 1.41 -2.41
C VAL A 73 12.59 0.39 -3.05
N GLY A 74 13.54 0.86 -3.83
CA GLY A 74 14.60 0.05 -4.43
C GLY A 74 14.23 -0.64 -5.75
N GLY A 75 13.13 -0.24 -6.39
CA GLY A 75 12.76 -0.77 -7.70
C GLY A 75 13.64 -0.23 -8.82
N LYS A 76 13.74 -0.97 -9.92
CA LYS A 76 14.51 -0.59 -11.12
C LYS A 76 13.72 -0.95 -12.37
N LEU A 77 13.53 0.04 -13.23
CA LEU A 77 13.08 -0.18 -14.61
C LEU A 77 14.28 0.13 -15.49
N GLY A 78 14.69 -0.82 -16.33
CA GLY A 78 15.89 -0.74 -17.14
C GLY A 78 16.29 -2.12 -17.64
N ARG A 79 17.52 -2.26 -18.15
CA ARG A 79 18.03 -3.52 -18.73
C ARG A 79 17.89 -4.74 -17.82
N HIS A 80 18.06 -4.53 -16.52
CA HIS A 80 17.84 -5.54 -15.48
C HIS A 80 16.76 -5.01 -14.52
N PRO A 81 15.47 -5.31 -14.79
CA PRO A 81 14.39 -4.81 -13.97
C PRO A 81 14.35 -5.54 -12.62
N SER A 82 13.95 -4.82 -11.58
CA SER A 82 13.65 -5.39 -10.26
C SER A 82 12.48 -4.65 -9.61
N LEU A 83 11.63 -5.38 -8.89
CA LEU A 83 10.55 -4.80 -8.11
C LEU A 83 11.11 -4.09 -6.87
N GLY A 84 10.42 -3.03 -6.44
CA GLY A 84 10.70 -2.38 -5.16
C GLY A 84 10.14 -3.20 -4.01
N THR A 85 10.76 -3.09 -2.85
CA THR A 85 10.27 -3.67 -1.60
C THR A 85 9.29 -2.69 -0.97
N GLU A 86 8.13 -3.19 -0.57
CA GLU A 86 7.14 -2.39 0.13
C GLU A 86 7.53 -2.17 1.60
N LEU A 87 7.41 -0.93 2.07
CA LEU A 87 7.50 -0.60 3.49
C LEU A 87 6.15 -0.86 4.16
N PRO A 88 6.13 -1.53 5.33
CA PRO A 88 4.89 -1.87 6.00
C PRO A 88 4.16 -0.61 6.46
N GLY A 89 2.89 -0.48 6.07
CA GLY A 89 1.97 0.54 6.58
C GLY A 89 1.45 1.53 5.54
N ILE A 90 0.57 2.42 6.01
CA ILE A 90 -0.01 3.53 5.25
C ILE A 90 0.46 4.83 5.90
N PHE A 91 1.20 5.62 5.13
CA PHE A 91 1.86 6.84 5.59
C PHE A 91 1.08 8.09 5.17
N ASN A 92 1.05 9.09 6.05
CA ASN A 92 0.51 10.40 5.68
C ASN A 92 1.52 11.17 4.81
N LYS A 93 1.10 12.34 4.31
CA LYS A 93 1.92 13.19 3.44
C LYS A 93 3.27 13.55 4.07
N ASP A 94 3.29 13.94 5.34
CA ASP A 94 4.50 14.43 5.99
C ASP A 94 5.52 13.29 6.20
N SER A 95 5.06 12.12 6.65
CA SER A 95 5.89 10.92 6.77
C SER A 95 6.43 10.45 5.41
N VAL A 96 5.65 10.55 4.34
CA VAL A 96 6.12 10.23 2.97
C VAL A 96 7.27 11.15 2.58
N LEU A 97 7.15 12.45 2.80
CA LEU A 97 8.20 13.41 2.46
C LEU A 97 9.47 13.17 3.29
N ASP A 98 9.35 12.86 4.58
CA ASP A 98 10.47 12.46 5.44
C ASP A 98 11.18 11.21 4.92
N ILE A 99 10.42 10.15 4.61
CA ILE A 99 10.98 8.89 4.10
C ILE A 99 11.71 9.11 2.77
N ILE A 100 11.13 9.88 1.85
CA ILE A 100 11.78 10.22 0.57
C ILE A 100 13.07 11.00 0.82
N GLY A 101 13.04 12.00 1.71
CA GLY A 101 14.23 12.76 2.09
C GLY A 101 15.35 11.85 2.59
N ARG A 102 15.03 10.96 3.54
CA ARG A 102 15.98 9.98 4.08
C ARG A 102 16.52 9.02 3.02
N CYS A 103 15.70 8.56 2.08
CA CYS A 103 16.17 7.73 0.95
C CYS A 103 17.15 8.48 0.04
N VAL A 104 16.86 9.74 -0.27
CA VAL A 104 17.73 10.59 -1.12
C VAL A 104 19.04 10.90 -0.40
N ASP A 105 18.99 11.26 0.88
CA ASP A 105 20.18 11.55 1.68
C ASP A 105 21.04 10.30 1.82
N TYR A 106 20.41 9.15 2.07
CA TYR A 106 21.12 7.87 2.13
C TYR A 106 21.80 7.55 0.80
N TYR A 107 21.11 7.71 -0.32
CA TYR A 107 21.69 7.52 -1.66
C TYR A 107 22.92 8.41 -1.87
N LYS A 108 22.77 9.73 -1.65
CA LYS A 108 23.86 10.70 -1.84
C LYS A 108 25.10 10.40 -1.01
N ASN A 109 24.92 9.88 0.20
CA ASN A 109 26.02 9.60 1.12
C ASN A 109 26.71 8.26 0.87
N HIS A 110 26.09 7.33 0.14
CA HIS A 110 26.59 5.95 0.00
C HIS A 110 26.72 5.46 -1.45
N CYS A 111 26.26 6.21 -2.45
CA CYS A 111 26.35 5.78 -3.83
C CYS A 111 27.80 5.76 -4.33
N VAL A 112 28.14 4.71 -5.07
CA VAL A 112 29.31 4.71 -5.97
C VAL A 112 28.83 4.86 -7.41
N GLU A 113 29.75 5.22 -8.30
CA GLU A 113 29.42 5.47 -9.71
C GLU A 113 28.66 4.30 -10.34
N GLY A 114 27.52 4.62 -10.96
CA GLY A 114 26.67 3.64 -11.65
C GLY A 114 25.64 2.92 -10.79
N GLU A 115 25.65 3.08 -9.45
CA GLU A 115 24.69 2.40 -8.57
C GLU A 115 23.35 3.13 -8.45
N ARG A 116 22.27 2.33 -8.42
CA ARG A 116 20.89 2.76 -8.14
C ARG A 116 20.55 2.56 -6.68
N LEU A 117 19.53 3.26 -6.18
CA LEU A 117 19.12 3.19 -4.77
C LEU A 117 18.84 1.75 -4.34
N GLY A 118 18.14 0.96 -5.17
CA GLY A 118 17.85 -0.44 -4.88
C GLY A 118 19.07 -1.36 -4.78
N GLU A 119 20.16 -1.04 -5.47
CA GLU A 119 21.42 -1.78 -5.38
C GLU A 119 22.13 -1.51 -4.05
N ILE A 120 22.14 -0.25 -3.62
CA ILE A 120 22.72 0.14 -2.34
C ILE A 120 21.89 -0.42 -1.18
N MET A 121 20.56 -0.34 -1.24
CA MET A 121 19.68 -0.86 -0.17
C MET A 121 19.83 -2.37 0.04
N ARG A 122 19.95 -3.16 -1.04
CA ARG A 122 20.15 -4.62 -0.92
C ARG A 122 21.42 -4.98 -0.16
N LYS A 123 22.48 -4.17 -0.26
CA LYS A 123 23.71 -4.39 0.53
C LYS A 123 23.50 -4.20 2.02
N ILE A 124 22.48 -3.45 2.44
CA ILE A 124 22.11 -3.26 3.85
C ILE A 124 21.20 -4.39 4.32
N THR A 125 20.20 -4.75 3.49
CA THR A 125 19.23 -5.81 3.84
C THR A 125 19.89 -7.18 3.93
N LEU A 126 20.99 -7.44 3.21
CA LEU A 126 21.82 -8.64 3.40
C LEU A 126 22.57 -8.71 4.74
N VAL A 127 22.50 -7.65 5.57
CA VAL A 127 23.22 -7.52 6.85
C VAL A 127 22.24 -7.43 8.04
N LEU A 128 20.94 -7.33 7.80
CA LEU A 128 19.92 -7.39 8.85
C LEU A 128 19.25 -8.77 8.83
N PRO A 129 19.17 -9.46 9.98
CA PRO A 129 18.71 -10.85 10.09
C PRO A 129 17.25 -11.05 9.67
#